data_AF-A0A366D7T6-F1
#
_entry.id   AF-A0A366D7T6-F1
#
_cell.length_a   1.000
_cell.length_b   1.000
_cell.length_c   1.000
_cell.angle_alpha   90.00
_cell.angle_beta   90.00
_cell.angle_gamma   90.00
#
_symmetry.space_group_name_H-M   'P 1'
#
loop_
_entity.id
_entity.type
_entity.pdbx_description
1 polymer ?
#
loop_
_entity_poly.entity_id
_entity_poly.type
_entity_poly.pdbx_seq_one_letter_code
_entity_poly.pdbx_strand_id
1 'polypeptide(L)'
;MSDSSTTTVRWALPAHTAGAALLAVIGVAHLLMIHVFNGADTPAEETINELSRQATTPMFEGGREVTVFGLNTGYSVGMAVFAILFALLAMVAARAAPQLLGRWSPFNALCFAAAGATFWIACLYFPEPVIVFAGLATLCFAAVLVAGQHKGSGRTALGRIPEPAAGAH
;
A
#
# COMPACT_ATOMS: atom_id res chain seq x y z
N MET A 1 9.68 21.71 -31.76
CA MET A 1 9.02 20.96 -30.67
C MET A 1 10.09 20.13 -29.99
N SER A 2 10.61 20.59 -28.85
CA SER A 2 11.62 19.87 -28.09
C SER A 2 10.91 18.91 -27.14
N ASP A 3 11.08 17.61 -27.38
CA ASP A 3 10.63 16.53 -26.52
C ASP A 3 11.20 16.72 -25.12
N SER A 4 10.38 17.24 -24.20
CA SER A 4 10.65 17.17 -22.78
C SER A 4 10.45 15.72 -22.34
N SER A 5 11.45 14.89 -22.63
CA SER A 5 11.52 13.49 -22.20
C SER A 5 11.54 13.47 -20.67
N THR A 6 10.36 13.31 -20.06
CA THR A 6 10.20 12.99 -18.64
C THR A 6 10.83 11.62 -18.40
N THR A 7 12.15 11.59 -18.23
CA THR A 7 12.92 10.40 -17.87
C THR A 7 12.49 9.96 -16.49
N THR A 8 11.59 8.99 -16.40
CA THR A 8 11.28 8.31 -15.13
C THR A 8 12.59 7.81 -14.53
N VAL A 9 12.83 8.06 -13.25
CA VAL A 9 14.09 7.63 -12.64
C VAL A 9 14.14 6.10 -12.70
N ARG A 10 15.21 5.52 -13.27
CA ARG A 10 15.25 4.08 -13.63
C ARG A 10 15.02 3.15 -12.44
N TRP A 11 15.27 3.62 -11.21
CA TRP A 11 15.04 2.87 -9.97
C TRP A 11 13.61 2.97 -9.42
N ALA A 12 12.79 3.93 -9.88
CA ALA A 12 11.46 4.16 -9.33
C ALA A 12 10.51 2.99 -9.60
N LEU A 13 10.58 2.41 -10.80
CA LEU A 13 9.81 1.24 -11.17
C LEU A 13 10.16 0.01 -10.30
N PRO A 14 11.43 -0.45 -10.22
CA PRO A 14 11.76 -1.60 -9.39
C PRO A 14 11.47 -1.35 -7.90
N ALA A 15 11.69 -0.14 -7.38
CA ALA A 15 11.34 0.20 -6.00
C ALA A 15 9.83 0.12 -5.74
N HIS A 16 9.00 0.69 -6.63
CA HIS A 16 7.55 0.61 -6.52
C HIS A 16 7.05 -0.84 -6.60
N THR A 17 7.60 -1.64 -7.52
CA THR A 17 7.22 -3.05 -7.63
C THR A 17 7.67 -3.87 -6.43
N ALA A 18 8.83 -3.55 -5.83
CA ALA A 18 9.29 -4.19 -4.61
C ALA A 18 8.33 -3.87 -3.45
N GLY A 19 7.96 -2.60 -3.27
CA GLY A 19 6.98 -2.20 -2.25
C GLY A 19 5.64 -2.93 -2.40
N ALA A 20 5.13 -3.01 -3.63
CA ALA A 20 3.91 -3.77 -3.92
C ALA A 20 4.07 -5.27 -3.64
N ALA A 21 5.18 -5.88 -4.06
CA ALA A 21 5.45 -7.30 -3.83
C ALA A 21 5.51 -7.65 -2.34
N LEU A 22 6.14 -6.79 -1.51
CA LEU A 22 6.19 -6.98 -0.06
C LEU A 22 4.78 -6.98 0.56
N LEU A 23 3.88 -6.08 0.12
CA LEU A 23 2.48 -6.09 0.56
C LEU A 23 1.73 -7.36 0.10
N ALA A 24 1.98 -7.81 -1.14
CA ALA A 24 1.39 -9.05 -1.64
C ALA A 24 1.83 -10.26 -0.81
N VAL A 25 3.10 -10.32 -0.42
CA VAL A 25 3.65 -11.38 0.44
C VAL A 25 2.95 -11.39 1.79
N ILE A 26 2.69 -10.23 2.41
CA ILE A 26 1.92 -10.16 3.66
C ILE A 26 0.53 -10.76 3.46
N GLY A 27 -0.19 -10.37 2.41
CA GLY A 27 -1.53 -10.91 2.12
C GLY A 27 -1.52 -12.43 1.87
N VAL A 28 -0.56 -12.93 1.08
CA VAL A 28 -0.42 -14.37 0.80
C VAL A 28 -0.08 -15.14 2.08
N ALA A 29 0.89 -14.66 2.86
CA ALA A 29 1.27 -15.29 4.12
C ALA A 29 0.08 -15.35 5.11
N HIS A 30 -0.73 -14.29 5.14
CA HIS A 30 -1.94 -14.22 5.95
C HIS A 30 -2.97 -15.29 5.54
N LEU A 31 -3.22 -15.45 4.24
CA LEU A 31 -4.10 -16.53 3.74
C LEU A 31 -3.55 -17.92 4.03
N LEU A 32 -2.24 -18.11 3.87
CA LEU A 32 -1.59 -19.39 4.17
C LEU A 32 -1.69 -19.74 5.65
N MET A 33 -1.52 -18.76 6.55
CA MET A 33 -1.70 -18.99 7.99
C MET A 33 -3.13 -19.44 8.31
N ILE A 34 -4.14 -18.77 7.74
CA ILE A 34 -5.55 -19.10 8.00
C ILE A 34 -5.94 -20.48 7.46
N HIS A 35 -5.44 -20.86 6.27
CA HIS A 35 -5.95 -22.03 5.55
C HIS A 35 -5.01 -23.24 5.51
N VAL A 36 -3.70 -23.03 5.60
CA VAL A 36 -2.69 -24.07 5.38
C VAL A 36 -1.93 -24.40 6.65
N PHE A 37 -1.56 -23.38 7.43
CA PHE A 37 -0.79 -23.53 8.65
C PHE A 37 -1.64 -23.37 9.92
N ASN A 38 -2.95 -23.59 9.82
CA ASN A 38 -3.87 -23.58 10.96
C ASN A 38 -3.60 -24.82 11.84
N GLY A 39 -2.54 -24.73 12.65
CA GLY A 39 -2.08 -25.78 13.55
C GLY A 39 -3.07 -26.05 14.69
N ALA A 40 -2.70 -26.94 15.60
CA ALA A 40 -3.48 -27.12 16.83
C ALA A 40 -3.46 -25.80 17.61
N ASP A 41 -4.66 -25.29 17.94
CA ASP A 41 -4.82 -24.13 18.80
C ASP A 41 -4.08 -24.38 20.12
N THR A 42 -3.41 -23.36 20.65
CA THR A 42 -2.99 -23.43 22.05
C THR A 42 -4.22 -23.55 22.96
N PRO A 43 -4.12 -24.12 24.18
CA PRO A 43 -5.29 -24.28 25.06
C PRO A 43 -6.05 -22.96 25.34
N ALA A 44 -5.33 -21.83 25.33
CA ALA A 44 -5.91 -20.50 25.45
C ALA A 44 -6.66 -20.07 24.18
N GLU A 45 -6.08 -20.30 22.99
CA GLU A 45 -6.73 -20.03 21.70
C GLU A 45 -7.96 -20.93 21.49
N GLU A 46 -7.90 -22.20 21.91
CA GLU A 46 -9.00 -23.15 21.79
C GLU A 46 -10.22 -22.66 22.59
N THR A 47 -10.00 -22.22 23.84
CA THR A 47 -11.07 -21.65 24.69
C THR A 47 -11.70 -20.41 24.04
N ILE A 48 -10.88 -19.52 23.46
CA ILE A 48 -11.35 -18.29 22.80
C ILE A 48 -12.10 -18.61 21.49
N ASN A 49 -11.59 -19.56 20.70
CA ASN A 49 -12.20 -20.01 19.47
C ASN A 49 -13.54 -20.69 19.72
N GLU A 50 -13.65 -21.47 20.81
CA GLU A 50 -14.90 -22.11 21.19
C GLU A 50 -15.95 -21.07 21.63
N LEU A 51 -15.58 -20.13 22.51
CA LEU A 51 -16.47 -19.03 22.93
C LEU A 51 -16.93 -18.18 21.74
N SER A 52 -16.04 -17.86 20.81
CA SER A 52 -16.37 -17.05 19.62
C SER A 52 -17.18 -17.79 18.56
N ARG A 53 -17.15 -19.13 18.54
CA ARG A 53 -18.07 -19.95 17.73
C ARG A 53 -19.46 -20.01 18.33
N GLN A 54 -19.59 -19.89 19.65
CA GLN A 54 -20.88 -19.90 20.34
C GLN A 54 -21.55 -18.52 20.36
N ALA A 55 -20.77 -17.44 20.29
CA ALA A 55 -21.29 -16.08 20.19
C ALA A 55 -21.81 -15.78 18.76
N THR A 56 -23.11 -15.56 18.62
CA THR A 56 -23.75 -15.14 17.35
C THR A 56 -24.03 -13.64 17.33
N THR A 57 -24.03 -13.06 16.14
CA THR A 57 -24.43 -11.67 15.90
C THR A 57 -25.36 -11.62 14.70
N PRO A 58 -26.51 -10.91 14.77
CA PRO A 58 -27.39 -10.75 13.63
C PRO A 58 -26.70 -9.92 12.54
N MET A 59 -26.61 -10.48 11.33
CA MET A 59 -26.05 -9.81 10.16
C MET A 59 -27.20 -9.40 9.23
N PHE A 60 -27.43 -8.08 9.13
CA PHE A 60 -28.48 -7.43 8.32
C PHE A 60 -29.94 -7.61 8.80
N GLU A 61 -30.83 -6.75 8.31
CA GLU A 61 -32.28 -6.86 8.47
C GLU A 61 -32.80 -8.07 7.68
N GLY A 62 -32.75 -9.25 8.31
CA GLY A 62 -33.14 -10.52 7.69
C GLY A 62 -32.91 -11.75 8.56
N GLY A 63 -32.34 -11.59 9.78
CA GLY A 63 -32.23 -12.66 10.77
C GLY A 63 -31.13 -13.68 10.49
N ARG A 64 -30.21 -13.40 9.54
CA ARG A 64 -29.06 -14.28 9.32
C ARG A 64 -28.07 -14.10 10.45
N GLU A 65 -27.98 -15.09 11.34
CA GLU A 65 -26.96 -15.12 12.39
C GLU A 65 -25.63 -15.62 11.81
N VAL A 66 -24.55 -14.92 12.17
CA VAL A 66 -23.19 -15.33 11.88
C VAL A 66 -22.42 -15.37 13.19
N THR A 67 -21.57 -16.37 13.38
CA THR A 67 -20.72 -16.47 14.56
C THR A 67 -19.63 -15.41 14.51
N VAL A 68 -19.19 -14.92 15.68
CA VAL A 68 -18.06 -13.97 15.77
C VAL A 68 -16.81 -14.56 15.12
N PHE A 69 -16.58 -15.86 15.30
CA PHE A 69 -15.50 -16.59 14.64
C PHE A 69 -15.59 -16.54 13.11
N GLY A 70 -16.77 -16.81 12.54
CA GLY A 70 -17.01 -16.78 11.10
C GLY A 70 -16.84 -15.37 10.52
N LEU A 71 -17.29 -14.36 11.25
CA LEU A 71 -17.14 -12.96 10.87
C LEU A 71 -15.67 -12.52 10.85
N ASN A 72 -14.93 -12.82 11.92
CA ASN A 72 -13.51 -12.50 12.02
C ASN A 72 -12.70 -13.19 10.90
N THR A 73 -12.97 -14.48 10.68
CA THR A 73 -12.33 -15.24 9.59
C THR A 73 -12.64 -14.62 8.22
N GLY A 74 -13.90 -14.27 7.97
CA GLY A 74 -14.32 -13.62 6.73
C GLY A 74 -13.63 -12.28 6.48
N TYR A 75 -13.54 -11.42 7.51
CA TYR A 75 -12.79 -10.16 7.42
C TYR A 75 -11.31 -10.39 7.16
N SER A 76 -10.72 -11.36 7.84
CA SER A 76 -9.30 -11.72 7.72
C SER A 76 -8.95 -12.15 6.29
N VAL A 77 -9.78 -13.03 5.69
CA VAL A 77 -9.65 -13.45 4.29
C VAL A 77 -9.86 -12.27 3.34
N GLY A 78 -10.90 -11.48 3.55
CA GLY A 78 -11.21 -10.31 2.71
C GLY A 78 -10.06 -9.30 2.68
N MET A 79 -9.50 -8.95 3.84
CA MET A 79 -8.37 -8.03 3.97
C MET A 79 -7.12 -8.55 3.26
N ALA A 80 -6.82 -9.84 3.39
CA ALA A 80 -5.69 -10.44 2.70
C ALA A 80 -5.86 -10.44 1.18
N VAL A 81 -7.06 -10.76 0.67
CA VAL A 81 -7.37 -10.65 -0.76
C VAL A 81 -7.25 -9.22 -1.24
N PHE A 82 -7.76 -8.24 -0.49
CA PHE A 82 -7.60 -6.82 -0.83
C PHE A 82 -6.14 -6.40 -0.90
N ALA A 83 -5.29 -6.83 0.04
CA ALA A 83 -3.86 -6.55 0.01
C ALA A 83 -3.19 -7.09 -1.26
N ILE A 84 -3.52 -8.33 -1.65
CA ILE A 84 -3.00 -8.96 -2.86
C ILE A 84 -3.48 -8.22 -4.12
N LEU A 85 -4.78 -7.95 -4.24
CA LEU A 85 -5.35 -7.25 -5.39
C LEU A 85 -4.81 -5.84 -5.52
N PHE A 86 -4.65 -5.12 -4.39
CA PHE A 86 -4.05 -3.80 -4.35
C PHE A 86 -2.60 -3.84 -4.84
N ALA A 87 -1.79 -4.79 -4.37
CA ALA A 87 -0.42 -4.95 -4.81
C ALA A 87 -0.32 -5.29 -6.31
N LEU A 88 -1.17 -6.18 -6.81
CA LEU A 88 -1.25 -6.52 -8.23
C LEU A 88 -1.62 -5.30 -9.06
N LEU A 89 -2.65 -4.55 -8.65
CA LEU A 89 -3.07 -3.31 -9.30
C LEU A 89 -1.93 -2.29 -9.31
N ALA A 90 -1.23 -2.13 -8.19
CA ALA A 90 -0.09 -1.21 -8.09
C ALA A 90 1.05 -1.57 -9.05
N MET A 91 1.36 -2.86 -9.19
CA MET A 91 2.36 -3.35 -10.16
C MET A 91 1.91 -3.17 -11.61
N VAL A 92 0.64 -3.49 -11.92
CA VAL A 92 0.09 -3.33 -13.28
C VAL A 92 0.07 -1.85 -13.67
N ALA A 93 -0.41 -0.97 -12.79
CA ALA A 93 -0.43 0.47 -13.01
C ALA A 93 0.97 1.04 -13.24
N ALA A 94 1.96 0.61 -12.44
CA ALA A 94 3.35 1.01 -12.60
C ALA A 94 3.96 0.60 -13.96
N ARG A 95 3.57 -0.56 -14.49
CA ARG A 95 4.02 -1.05 -15.80
C ARG A 95 3.28 -0.38 -16.96
N ALA A 96 1.97 -0.19 -16.84
CA ALA A 96 1.12 0.36 -17.90
C ALA A 96 1.30 1.88 -18.05
N ALA A 97 1.59 2.59 -16.95
CA ALA A 97 1.73 4.04 -16.93
C ALA A 97 2.94 4.48 -16.09
N PRO A 98 4.18 4.18 -16.51
CA PRO A 98 5.40 4.47 -15.74
C PRO A 98 5.59 5.98 -15.49
N GLN A 99 4.98 6.84 -16.29
CA GLN A 99 4.95 8.29 -16.08
C GLN A 99 4.30 8.71 -14.75
N LEU A 100 3.45 7.85 -14.15
CA LEU A 100 2.87 8.09 -12.82
C LEU A 100 3.93 8.04 -11.70
N LEU A 101 5.03 7.34 -11.93
CA LEU A 101 6.15 7.21 -10.98
C LEU A 101 7.19 8.32 -11.14
N GLY A 102 7.23 8.98 -12.31
CA GLY A 102 8.24 9.99 -12.67
C GLY A 102 7.95 11.39 -12.14
N ARG A 103 6.78 11.60 -11.56
CA ARG A 103 6.31 12.86 -10.98
C ARG A 103 5.49 12.58 -9.73
N TRP A 104 5.25 13.62 -8.93
CA TRP A 104 4.25 13.52 -7.88
C TRP A 104 2.89 13.17 -8.49
N SER A 105 2.23 12.16 -7.93
CA SER A 105 0.92 11.70 -8.39
C SER A 105 0.07 11.28 -7.19
N PRO A 106 -1.26 11.49 -7.25
CA PRO A 106 -2.16 11.01 -6.21
C PRO A 106 -2.10 9.48 -6.08
N PHE A 107 -1.76 8.77 -7.16
CA PHE A 107 -1.54 7.33 -7.15
C PHE A 107 -0.37 6.93 -6.22
N ASN A 108 0.80 7.58 -6.33
CA ASN A 108 1.92 7.29 -5.43
C ASN A 108 1.60 7.68 -3.98
N ALA A 109 0.87 8.78 -3.78
CA ALA A 109 0.44 9.22 -2.45
C ALA A 109 -0.50 8.19 -1.81
N LEU A 110 -1.44 7.65 -2.58
CA LEU A 110 -2.33 6.59 -2.13
C LEU A 110 -1.57 5.29 -1.81
N CYS A 111 -0.61 4.89 -2.63
CA CYS A 111 0.23 3.72 -2.36
C CYS A 111 1.05 3.88 -1.07
N PHE A 112 1.66 5.05 -0.89
CA PHE A 112 2.36 5.38 0.35
C PHE A 112 1.43 5.38 1.57
N ALA A 113 0.26 6.01 1.47
CA ALA A 113 -0.71 6.06 2.55
C ALA A 113 -1.22 4.65 2.92
N ALA A 114 -1.53 3.81 1.94
CA ALA A 114 -1.97 2.44 2.17
C ALA A 114 -0.88 1.58 2.82
N ALA A 115 0.37 1.69 2.37
CA ALA A 115 1.50 1.01 2.98
C ALA A 115 1.77 1.53 4.40
N GLY A 116 1.74 2.85 4.61
CA GLY A 116 1.94 3.48 5.91
C GLY A 116 0.84 3.11 6.93
N ALA A 117 -0.42 3.04 6.49
CA ALA A 117 -1.52 2.55 7.33
C ALA A 117 -1.31 1.08 7.71
N THR A 118 -0.89 0.25 6.75
CA THR A 118 -0.53 -1.16 7.01
C THR A 118 0.62 -1.26 8.02
N PHE A 119 1.67 -0.45 7.87
CA PHE A 119 2.80 -0.43 8.81
C PHE A 119 2.38 0.02 10.21
N TRP A 120 1.56 1.06 10.31
CA TRP A 120 1.01 1.52 11.58
C TRP A 120 0.22 0.41 12.29
N ILE A 121 -0.67 -0.27 11.57
CA ILE A 121 -1.44 -1.41 12.09
C ILE A 121 -0.49 -2.56 12.49
N ALA A 122 0.53 -2.85 11.68
CA ALA A 122 1.50 -3.89 11.96
C ALA A 122 2.23 -3.63 13.29
N CYS A 123 2.69 -2.40 13.53
CA CYS A 123 3.36 -2.02 14.77
C CYS A 123 2.49 -2.21 16.03
N LEU A 124 1.17 -2.13 15.90
CA LEU A 124 0.24 -2.25 17.03
C LEU A 124 -0.17 -3.69 17.32
N TYR A 125 -0.29 -4.53 16.29
CA TYR A 125 -1.01 -5.80 16.41
C TYR A 125 -0.27 -7.02 15.88
N PHE A 126 0.86 -6.87 15.20
CA PHE A 126 1.53 -7.96 14.49
C PHE A 126 2.95 -8.21 14.98
N PRO A 127 3.47 -9.44 14.80
CA PRO A 127 4.84 -9.78 15.17
C PRO A 127 5.87 -9.09 14.27
N GLU A 128 7.12 -9.05 14.74
CA GLU A 128 8.24 -8.34 14.12
C GLU A 128 8.41 -8.57 12.61
N PRO A 129 8.27 -9.80 12.05
CA PRO A 129 8.43 -9.98 10.62
C PRO A 129 7.47 -9.13 9.80
N VAL A 130 6.19 -9.08 10.17
CA VAL A 130 5.17 -8.31 9.44
C VAL A 130 5.47 -6.80 9.51
N ILE A 131 5.95 -6.33 10.66
CA ILE A 131 6.40 -4.95 10.86
C ILE A 131 7.51 -4.59 9.88
N VAL A 132 8.52 -5.47 9.75
CA VAL A 132 9.66 -5.26 8.84
C VAL A 132 9.22 -5.20 7.38
N PHE A 133 8.39 -6.16 6.94
CA PHE A 133 7.89 -6.19 5.55
C PHE A 133 7.04 -4.95 5.22
N ALA A 134 6.13 -4.54 6.12
CA ALA A 134 5.30 -3.37 5.93
C ALA A 134 6.11 -2.06 5.96
N GLY A 135 7.11 -1.99 6.84
CA GLY A 135 8.03 -0.85 6.93
C GLY A 135 8.84 -0.68 5.65
N LEU A 136 9.46 -1.76 5.16
CA LEU A 136 10.20 -1.75 3.90
C LEU A 136 9.30 -1.37 2.71
N ALA A 137 8.07 -1.89 2.64
CA ALA A 137 7.12 -1.52 1.62
C ALA A 137 6.80 -0.01 1.66
N THR A 138 6.56 0.52 2.86
CA THR A 138 6.29 1.94 3.08
C THR A 138 7.46 2.81 2.62
N LEU A 139 8.70 2.41 2.96
CA LEU A 139 9.91 3.12 2.54
C LEU A 139 10.08 3.11 1.02
N CYS A 140 9.79 1.98 0.36
CA CYS A 140 9.82 1.90 -1.11
C CYS A 140 8.84 2.90 -1.75
N PHE A 141 7.59 2.97 -1.28
CA PHE A 141 6.61 3.91 -1.81
C PHE A 141 6.93 5.36 -1.44
N ALA A 142 7.45 5.61 -0.24
CA ALA A 142 7.90 6.94 0.20
C ALA A 142 9.02 7.47 -0.71
N ALA A 143 10.01 6.64 -1.01
CA ALA A 143 11.12 7.02 -1.88
C ALA A 143 10.62 7.45 -3.27
N VAL A 144 9.70 6.68 -3.86
CA VAL A 144 9.10 7.00 -5.16
C VAL A 144 8.27 8.29 -5.11
N LEU A 145 7.50 8.49 -4.04
CA LEU A 145 6.69 9.71 -3.85
C LEU A 145 7.57 10.96 -3.72
N VAL A 146 8.63 10.91 -2.91
CA VAL A 146 9.55 12.03 -2.67
C VAL A 146 10.37 12.37 -3.92
N ALA A 147 10.85 11.36 -4.65
CA ALA A 147 11.55 11.56 -5.92
C ALA A 147 10.66 12.27 -6.96
N GLY A 148 9.36 11.98 -6.96
CA GLY A 148 8.39 12.65 -7.82
C GLY A 148 8.22 14.14 -7.53
N GLN A 149 8.42 14.60 -6.29
CA GLN A 149 8.31 16.02 -5.92
C GLN A 149 9.52 16.85 -6.37
N HIS A 150 10.72 16.28 -6.33
CA HIS A 150 11.96 16.97 -6.69
C HIS A 150 12.02 17.37 -8.18
N LYS A 151 11.30 16.69 -9.07
CA LYS A 151 11.19 17.07 -10.49
C LYS A 151 10.17 18.18 -10.76
N GLY A 152 9.20 18.41 -9.88
CA GLY A 152 8.19 19.46 -10.03
C GLY A 152 8.66 20.85 -9.59
N SER A 153 9.63 20.92 -8.67
CA SER A 153 10.09 22.16 -8.03
C SER A 153 11.31 22.81 -8.69
N GLY A 154 11.53 22.60 -9.99
CA GLY A 154 12.74 23.04 -10.71
C GLY A 154 12.59 24.23 -11.67
N ARG A 155 11.39 24.84 -11.84
CA ARG A 155 11.15 25.87 -12.89
C ARG A 155 10.31 27.09 -12.50
N THR A 156 10.35 27.52 -11.24
CA THR A 156 9.68 28.77 -10.80
C THR A 156 10.53 29.67 -9.90
N ALA A 157 11.87 29.55 -9.95
CA ALA A 157 12.75 30.35 -9.09
C ALA A 157 14.00 30.91 -9.79
N LEU A 158 13.95 31.20 -11.11
CA LEU A 158 14.93 32.10 -11.71
C LEU A 158 14.18 33.18 -12.49
N GLY A 159 14.12 34.36 -11.87
CA GLY A 159 13.51 35.55 -12.40
C GLY A 159 14.07 35.88 -13.78
N ARG A 160 13.19 35.87 -14.77
CA ARG A 160 13.42 36.58 -16.02
C ARG A 160 13.09 38.05 -15.73
N ILE A 161 14.08 38.80 -15.27
CA ILE A 161 14.00 40.26 -15.23
C ILE A 161 13.90 40.72 -16.70
N PRO A 162 12.83 41.41 -17.12
CA PRO A 162 12.78 41.99 -18.45
C PRO A 162 13.81 43.13 -18.52
N GLU A 163 14.75 43.04 -19.46
CA GLU A 163 15.62 44.18 -19.80
C GLU A 163 14.76 45.38 -20.22
N PRO A 164 15.04 46.59 -19.70
CA PRO A 164 14.40 47.79 -20.22
C PRO A 164 14.91 48.06 -21.63
N ALA A 165 13.97 48.22 -22.57
CA ALA A 165 14.24 48.62 -23.94
C ALA A 165 14.94 49.99 -23.96
N ALA A 166 16.26 49.99 -24.17
CA ALA A 166 17.02 51.19 -24.43
C ALA A 166 16.90 51.55 -25.92
N GLY A 167 15.94 52.42 -26.23
CA GLY A 167 15.75 52.95 -27.57
C GLY A 167 14.72 54.08 -27.59
N ALA A 168 15.08 55.26 -27.09
CA ALA A 168 14.47 56.52 -27.47
C ALA A 168 15.38 57.70 -27.11
N HIS A 169 15.96 58.30 -28.16
CA HIS A 169 16.41 59.68 -28.38
C HIS A 169 17.84 59.80 -28.91
#